data_AF-A0A0P0USQ1-F1
#
_entry.id   AF-A0A0P0USQ1-F1
#
_cell.length_a   1.000
_cell.length_b   1.000
_cell.length_c   1.000
_cell.angle_alpha   90.00
_cell.angle_beta   90.00
_cell.angle_gamma   90.00
#
_symmetry.space_group_name_H-M   'P 1'
#
loop_
_entity.id
_entity.type
_entity.pdbx_description
1 polymer ?
#
loop_
_entity_poly.entity_id
_entity_poly.type
_entity_poly.pdbx_seq_one_letter_code
_entity_poly.pdbx_strand_id
1 'polypeptide(L)' 'MITISPENMTVAEKLSAMEVIWNDLCQHSSFESPDWHKTVLSLREQQRAEGSQPPMNWEKAKQQIRNKVQ' A
#
# COMPACT_ATOMS: atom_id res chain seq x y z
N MET A 1 7.39 -26.80 0.58
CA MET A 1 6.38 -25.75 0.30
C MET A 1 5.88 -25.28 1.65
N ILE A 2 5.96 -23.98 1.95
CA ILE A 2 5.37 -23.48 3.20
C ILE A 2 3.87 -23.39 2.98
N THR A 3 3.09 -24.16 3.76
CA THR A 3 1.63 -24.13 3.74
C THR A 3 1.16 -23.32 4.94
N ILE A 4 0.50 -22.21 4.68
CA ILE A 4 -0.20 -21.43 5.70
C ILE A 4 -1.65 -21.92 5.70
N SER A 5 -2.21 -22.19 6.88
CA SER A 5 -3.62 -22.55 7.11
C SER A 5 -4.40 -21.34 7.63
N PRO A 6 -4.75 -20.36 6.77
CA PRO A 6 -5.40 -19.12 7.19
C PRO A 6 -6.80 -19.35 7.76
N GLU A 7 -7.47 -20.45 7.44
CA GLU A 7 -8.79 -20.79 7.95
C GLU A 7 -8.87 -20.83 9.49
N ASN A 8 -7.76 -21.16 10.16
CA ASN A 8 -7.68 -21.25 11.62
C ASN A 8 -7.26 -19.94 12.30
N MET A 9 -6.95 -18.91 11.52
CA MET A 9 -6.50 -17.61 12.04
C MET A 9 -7.67 -16.64 12.16
N THR A 10 -7.68 -15.89 13.25
CA THR A 10 -8.47 -14.66 13.38
C THR A 10 -8.04 -13.63 12.33
N VAL A 11 -8.89 -12.64 12.07
CA VAL A 11 -8.55 -11.54 11.15
C VAL A 11 -7.29 -10.80 11.60
N ALA A 12 -7.12 -10.57 12.90
CA ALA A 12 -5.94 -9.90 13.45
C ALA A 12 -4.65 -10.70 13.20
N GLU A 13 -4.70 -12.02 13.37
CA GLU A 13 -3.55 -12.89 13.10
C GLU A 13 -3.19 -12.93 11.62
N LYS A 14 -4.19 -12.94 10.72
CA LYS A 14 -3.95 -12.84 9.28
C LYS A 14 -3.25 -11.54 8.90
N LEU A 15 -3.75 -10.42 9.42
CA LEU A 15 -3.15 -9.10 9.17
C LEU A 15 -1.72 -9.04 9.71
N SER A 16 -1.48 -9.54 10.93
CA SER A 16 -0.15 -9.62 11.51
C SER A 16 0.81 -10.47 10.68
N ALA A 17 0.35 -11.64 10.21
CA ALA A 17 1.15 -12.50 9.33
C ALA A 17 1.48 -11.82 8.00
N MET A 18 0.52 -11.10 7.40
CA MET A 18 0.77 -10.29 6.20
C MET A 18 1.83 -9.22 6.45
N GLU A 19 1.77 -8.52 7.58
CA GLU A 19 2.72 -7.47 7.96
C GLU A 19 4.15 -8.01 8.12
N VAL A 20 4.29 -9.18 8.77
CA VAL A 20 5.59 -9.83 8.96
C VAL A 20 6.19 -10.25 7.61
N ILE A 21 5.39 -10.89 6.76
CA ILE A 21 5.83 -11.30 5.41
C ILE A 21 6.21 -10.06 4.59
N TRP A 22 5.40 -9.01 4.64
CA TRP A 22 5.65 -7.78 3.91
C TRP A 22 6.96 -7.10 4.35
N ASN A 23 7.18 -6.99 5.66
CA ASN A 23 8.41 -6.40 6.20
C ASN A 23 9.67 -7.20 5.80
N ASP A 24 9.60 -8.53 5.84
CA ASP A 24 10.68 -9.41 5.40
C ASP A 24 11.02 -9.18 3.92
N LEU A 25 10.00 -9.14 3.06
CA LEU A 25 10.15 -8.82 1.64
C LEU A 25 10.79 -7.45 1.42
N CYS A 26 10.38 -6.42 2.17
CA CYS A 26 10.96 -5.08 2.04
C CYS A 26 12.43 -5.02 2.45
N GLN A 27 12.88 -5.83 3.41
CA GLN A 27 14.27 -5.83 3.89
C GLN A 27 15.22 -6.65 3.00
N HIS A 28 14.69 -7.68 2.34
CA HIS A 28 15.51 -8.66 1.62
C HIS A 28 15.24 -8.75 0.12
N SER A 29 14.35 -7.91 -0.43
CA SER A 29 14.04 -7.96 -1.87
C SER A 29 15.09 -7.23 -2.71
N SER A 30 15.61 -7.96 -3.70
CA SER A 30 16.26 -7.42 -4.91
C SER A 30 15.24 -7.16 -6.03
N PHE A 31 13.96 -6.99 -5.67
CA PHE A 31 12.88 -6.90 -6.65
C PHE A 31 12.95 -5.56 -7.38
N GLU A 32 13.27 -5.60 -8.67
CA GLU A 32 13.22 -4.41 -9.51
C GLU A 32 11.77 -4.01 -9.75
N SER A 33 11.46 -2.76 -9.42
CA SER A 33 10.16 -2.20 -9.77
C SER A 33 9.99 -2.20 -11.30
N PRO A 34 8.80 -2.52 -11.82
CA PRO A 34 8.54 -2.42 -13.25
C PRO A 34 8.85 -1.01 -13.81
N ASP A 35 9.28 -0.92 -15.06
CA ASP A 35 9.67 0.35 -15.68
C ASP A 35 8.58 1.44 -15.64
N TRP A 36 7.30 1.03 -15.74
CA TRP A 36 6.17 1.95 -15.70
C TRP A 36 6.02 2.64 -14.33
N HIS A 37 6.54 2.04 -13.26
CA HIS A 37 6.34 2.51 -11.90
C HIS A 37 7.00 3.87 -11.68
N LYS A 38 8.21 4.06 -12.23
CA LYS A 38 8.94 5.34 -12.18
C LYS A 38 8.15 6.46 -12.86
N THR A 39 7.63 6.20 -14.07
CA THR A 39 6.85 7.19 -14.82
C THR A 39 5.63 7.69 -14.04
N VAL A 40 4.91 6.77 -13.40
CA VAL A 40 3.73 7.12 -12.59
C VAL A 40 4.12 7.94 -11.36
N LEU A 41 5.22 7.60 -10.68
CA LEU A 41 5.71 8.36 -9.53
C LEU A 41 6.16 9.77 -9.93
N SER A 42 6.93 9.90 -11.01
CA SER A 42 7.38 11.20 -11.51
C SER A 42 6.20 12.11 -11.90
N LEU A 43 5.17 11.57 -12.54
CA LEU A 43 3.96 12.34 -12.87
C LEU A 43 3.24 12.85 -11.62
N ARG A 44 3.11 12.01 -10.57
CA ARG A 44 2.46 12.41 -9.32
C ARG A 44 3.27 13.44 -8.55
N GLU A 45 4.60 13.33 -8.58
CA GLU A 45 5.52 14.31 -7.98
C GLU A 45 5.37 15.68 -8.67
N GLN A 46 5.35 15.69 -10.00
CA GLN A 46 5.12 16.89 -10.78
C GLN A 46 3.77 17.54 -10.44
N GLN A 47 2.69 16.76 -10.44
CA GLN A 47 1.34 17.27 -10.09
C GLN A 47 1.28 17.85 -8.68
N ARG A 48 2.02 17.27 -7.74
CA ARG A 48 2.14 17.81 -6.38
C ARG A 48 2.89 19.15 -6.39
N ALA A 49 4.02 19.24 -7.10
CA ALA A 49 4.81 20.46 -7.21
C ALA A 49 4.04 21.60 -7.89
N GLU A 50 3.22 21.29 -8.89
CA GLU A 50 2.33 22.22 -9.59
C GLU A 50 1.07 22.59 -8.77
N GLY A 51 0.83 21.93 -7.63
CA GLY A 51 -0.33 22.17 -6.78
C GLY A 51 -1.65 21.56 -7.29
N SER A 52 -1.62 20.78 -8.37
CA SER A 52 -2.80 20.11 -8.93
C SER A 52 -3.22 18.86 -8.13
N GLN A 53 -2.32 18.30 -7.32
CA GLN A 53 -2.58 17.22 -6.36
C GLN A 53 -2.02 17.58 -4.97
N PRO A 54 -2.67 18.50 -4.22
CA PRO A 54 -2.19 18.90 -2.91
C PRO A 54 -2.31 17.76 -1.88
N PRO A 55 -1.45 17.73 -0.85
CA PRO A 55 -1.56 16.76 0.22
C PRO A 55 -2.92 16.90 0.92
N MET A 56 -3.57 15.76 1.18
CA MET A 56 -4.84 15.71 1.87
C MET A 56 -4.65 15.27 3.31
N ASN A 57 -5.41 15.86 4.23
CA ASN A 57 -5.50 15.37 5.60
C ASN A 57 -5.98 13.90 5.63
N TRP A 58 -5.33 13.09 6.44
CA TRP A 58 -5.58 11.65 6.50
C TRP A 58 -7.01 11.27 6.94
N GLU A 59 -7.57 11.97 7.92
CA GLU A 59 -8.96 11.73 8.35
C GLU A 59 -9.95 12.07 7.23
N LYS A 60 -9.69 13.17 6.50
CA LYS A 60 -10.50 13.57 5.35
C LYS A 60 -10.44 12.52 4.23
N ALA A 61 -9.25 11.99 3.93
CA ALA A 61 -9.09 10.94 2.93
C ALA A 61 -9.87 9.67 3.31
N LYS A 62 -9.75 9.22 4.57
CA LYS A 62 -10.52 8.06 5.09
C LYS A 62 -12.02 8.28 4.98
N GLN A 63 -12.50 9.48 5.33
CA GLN A 63 -13.92 9.80 5.22
C GLN A 63 -14.41 9.76 3.78
N GLN A 64 -13.65 10.34 2.83
CA GLN A 64 -14.01 10.29 1.41
C GLN A 64 -14.08 8.87 0.86
N ILE A 65 -13.16 7.99 1.27
CA ILE A 65 -13.18 6.58 0.86
C ILE A 65 -14.43 5.89 1.40
N ARG A 66 -14.72 6.04 2.70
CA ARG A 66 -15.93 5.44 3.32
C ARG A 66 -17.21 5.89 2.61
N ASN A 67 -17.31 7.18 2.28
CA ASN A 67 -18.46 7.75 1.57
C ASN A 67 -18.62 7.22 0.13
N LYS A 68 -17.56 6.69 -0.50
CA LYS A 68 -17.60 6.14 -1.87
C LYS A 68 -17.87 4.64 -1.92
N VAL A 69 -17.69 3.94 -0.80
CA VAL A 69 -17.84 2.48 -0.68
C VAL A 69 -19.17 2.10 0.00
N GLN A 70 -19.93 3.10 0.47
CA GLN A 70 -21.32 2.98 0.90
C GLN A 70 -22.27 3.10 -0.29
#